data_AF-A0A7C2C6V7-F1
#
_entry.id   AF-A0A7C2C6V7-F1
#
_cell.length_a   1.000
_cell.length_b   1.000
_cell.length_c   1.000
_cell.angle_alpha   90.00
_cell.angle_beta   90.00
_cell.angle_gamma   90.00
#
_symmetry.space_group_name_H-M   'P 1'
#
loop_
_entity.id
_entity.type
_entity.pdbx_description
1 polymer ?
#
loop_
_entity_poly.entity_id
_entity_poly.type
_entity_poly.pdbx_seq_one_letter_code
_entity_poly.pdbx_strand_id
1 'polypeptide(L)'
;MGRLTRRQFLSGVAGLAAAGVLGGCAGGPEGAPGQPAGKPTYGGTVIFGSPADAEILNPILHHDTASSNVTDRIFDPVLRVDP
;
A
#
# COMPACT_ATOMS: atom_id res chain seq x y z
N MET A 1 -7.77 59.61 -4.90
CA MET A 1 -8.45 58.33 -4.59
C MET A 1 -7.62 57.20 -5.20
N GLY A 2 -7.02 56.21 -4.55
CA GLY A 2 -6.60 55.92 -3.17
C GLY A 2 -5.55 54.79 -3.30
N ARG A 3 -4.38 54.89 -2.66
CA ARG A 3 -3.29 53.91 -2.80
C ARG A 3 -3.61 52.67 -1.94
N LEU A 4 -3.84 51.53 -2.57
CA LEU A 4 -4.04 50.25 -1.88
C LEU A 4 -2.70 49.78 -1.30
N THR A 5 -2.66 49.54 0.01
CA THR A 5 -1.45 49.13 0.72
C THR A 5 -1.32 47.60 0.75
N ARG A 6 -0.09 47.10 0.76
CA ARG A 6 0.29 45.66 0.71
C ARG A 6 -0.51 44.74 1.66
N ARG A 7 -1.02 45.30 2.77
CA ARG A 7 -1.82 44.59 3.77
C ARG A 7 -3.26 44.30 3.30
N GLN A 8 -3.83 45.15 2.44
CA GLN A 8 -5.15 44.92 1.83
C GLN A 8 -5.14 43.83 0.75
N PHE A 9 -3.98 43.58 0.13
CA PHE A 9 -3.81 42.49 -0.83
C PHE A 9 -3.71 41.13 -0.12
N LEU A 10 -3.03 41.08 1.03
CA LEU A 10 -2.89 39.86 1.84
C LEU A 10 -4.19 39.45 2.54
N SER A 11 -5.07 40.39 2.88
CA SER A 11 -6.41 40.06 3.39
C SER A 11 -7.36 39.51 2.32
N GLY A 12 -7.05 39.67 1.03
CA GLY A 12 -7.86 39.16 -0.09
C GLY A 12 -7.64 37.68 -0.43
N VAL A 13 -6.46 37.12 -0.11
CA VAL A 13 -6.10 35.71 -0.43
C VAL A 13 -6.49 34.70 0.65
N ALA A 14 -6.89 35.16 1.84
CA ALA A 14 -7.40 34.26 2.89
C ALA A 14 -8.84 33.74 2.62
N GLY A 15 -9.55 34.30 1.64
CA GLY A 15 -10.94 33.93 1.32
C GLY A 15 -11.14 32.91 0.19
N LEU A 16 -10.07 32.45 -0.47
CA LEU A 16 -10.14 31.56 -1.65
C LEU A 16 -9.38 30.23 -1.44
N ALA A 17 -9.24 29.78 -0.20
CA ALA A 17 -8.61 28.50 0.14
C ALA A 17 -9.62 27.38 0.48
N ALA A 18 -10.84 27.43 -0.07
CA ALA A 18 -11.89 26.44 0.22
C ALA A 18 -12.48 25.76 -1.03
N ALA A 19 -11.84 25.83 -2.20
CA ALA A 19 -12.35 25.19 -3.43
C ALA A 19 -11.24 24.67 -4.37
N GLY A 20 -10.18 24.09 -3.81
CA GLY A 20 -9.06 23.52 -4.57
C GLY A 20 -8.71 22.07 -4.22
N VAL A 21 -9.66 21.29 -3.70
CA VAL A 21 -9.44 19.90 -3.23
C VAL A 21 -9.53 18.88 -4.38
N LEU A 22 -9.59 19.29 -5.66
CA LEU A 22 -9.63 18.36 -6.80
C LEU A 22 -8.61 18.78 -7.87
N GLY A 23 -7.35 18.36 -7.73
CA GLY A 23 -6.36 18.65 -8.77
C GLY A 23 -4.90 18.30 -8.48
N GLY A 24 -4.61 17.22 -7.75
CA GLY A 24 -3.24 16.89 -7.35
C GLY A 24 -2.86 15.42 -7.49
N CYS A 25 -3.33 14.72 -8.52
CA CYS A 25 -2.76 13.42 -8.91
C CYS A 25 -1.70 13.63 -9.99
N ALA A 26 -0.57 14.21 -9.58
CA ALA A 26 0.64 14.29 -10.39
C ALA A 26 1.86 14.02 -9.49
N GLY A 27 1.78 12.92 -8.74
CA GLY A 27 2.96 12.26 -8.17
C GLY A 27 3.31 11.12 -9.10
N GLY A 28 4.45 11.22 -9.79
CA GLY A 28 5.05 10.05 -10.46
C GLY A 28 5.35 8.95 -9.43
N PRO A 29 5.76 7.75 -9.86
CA PRO A 29 6.16 6.70 -8.94
C PRO A 29 7.38 7.19 -8.14
N GLU A 30 7.11 7.75 -6.97
CA GLU A 30 8.11 7.98 -5.95
C GLU A 30 8.46 6.59 -5.44
N GLY A 31 9.56 6.04 -5.96
CA GLY A 31 10.07 4.74 -5.54
C GLY A 31 10.14 4.74 -4.03
N ALA A 32 9.37 3.83 -3.41
CA ALA A 32 9.31 3.71 -1.97
C ALA A 32 10.74 3.67 -1.40
N PRO A 33 11.04 4.41 -0.33
CA PRO A 33 12.36 4.35 0.31
C PRO A 33 12.73 2.88 0.55
N GLY A 34 13.85 2.46 -0.03
CA GLY A 34 14.34 1.09 0.14
C GLY A 34 14.51 0.79 1.62
N GLN A 35 13.80 -0.23 2.12
CA GLN A 35 13.92 -0.70 3.49
C GLN A 35 15.40 -1.06 3.75
N PRO A 36 16.07 -0.45 4.75
CA PRO A 36 17.46 -0.80 5.04
C PRO A 36 17.54 -2.29 5.39
N ALA A 37 18.49 -3.00 4.76
CA ALA A 37 18.67 -4.42 4.96
C ALA A 37 19.09 -4.71 6.41
N GLY A 38 18.13 -5.12 7.24
CA GLY A 38 18.39 -5.62 8.59
C GLY A 38 19.15 -6.96 8.53
N LYS A 39 19.88 -7.29 9.60
CA LYS A 39 20.46 -8.63 9.75
C LYS A 39 19.30 -9.64 9.93
N PRO A 40 19.24 -10.75 9.17
CA PRO A 40 18.16 -11.72 9.30
C PRO A 40 18.24 -12.43 10.65
N THR A 41 17.09 -12.56 11.32
CA THR A 41 16.93 -13.43 12.49
C THR A 41 16.41 -14.78 12.00
N TYR A 42 17.09 -15.87 12.36
CA TYR A 42 16.69 -17.22 12.00
C TYR A 42 15.98 -17.91 13.16
N GLY A 43 14.99 -18.74 12.81
CA GLY A 43 14.21 -19.51 13.78
C GLY A 43 13.00 -18.75 14.33
N GLY A 44 12.15 -19.49 15.06
CA GLY A 44 10.88 -19.01 15.60
C GLY A 44 9.66 -19.63 14.92
N THR A 45 8.48 -19.36 15.46
CA THR A 45 7.19 -19.82 14.92
C THR A 45 6.35 -18.63 14.53
N VAL A 46 5.86 -18.62 13.28
CA VAL A 46 4.90 -17.61 12.81
C VAL A 46 3.51 -18.25 12.79
N ILE A 47 2.56 -17.59 13.44
CA ILE A 47 1.16 -18.03 13.49
C ILE A 47 0.35 -17.11 12.57
N PHE A 48 -0.29 -17.69 11.56
CA PHE A 48 -1.21 -16.99 10.66
C PHE A 48 -2.64 -17.39 10.99
N GLY A 49 -3.53 -16.40 11.08
CA GLY A 49 -4.97 -16.63 11.16
C GLY A 49 -5.57 -16.78 9.76
N SER A 50 -6.48 -17.74 9.59
CA SER A 50 -7.29 -17.89 8.38
C SER A 50 -8.77 -17.73 8.74
N PRO A 51 -9.59 -17.09 7.90
CA PRO A 51 -11.03 -16.98 8.14
C PRO A 51 -11.78 -18.30 7.95
N ALA A 52 -11.15 -19.29 7.31
CA ALA A 52 -11.69 -20.62 7.05
C ALA A 52 -10.58 -21.69 7.02
N ASP A 53 -10.97 -22.95 7.17
CA ASP A 53 -10.07 -24.10 7.01
C ASP A 53 -9.81 -24.40 5.52
N ALA A 54 -8.67 -25.03 5.24
CA ALA A 54 -8.35 -25.51 3.90
C ALA A 54 -9.19 -26.75 3.55
N GLU A 55 -9.84 -26.72 2.39
CA GLU A 55 -10.70 -27.81 1.93
C GLU A 55 -9.88 -28.91 1.22
N ILE A 56 -8.90 -28.52 0.39
CA ILE A 56 -8.14 -29.42 -0.47
C ILE A 56 -6.66 -29.01 -0.50
N LEU A 57 -5.76 -29.94 -0.22
CA LEU A 57 -4.30 -29.69 -0.26
C LEU A 57 -3.63 -30.05 -1.59
N ASN A 58 -4.41 -30.47 -2.59
CA ASN A 58 -3.91 -30.68 -3.93
C ASN A 58 -3.78 -29.32 -4.66
N PRO A 59 -2.57 -28.90 -5.07
CA PRO A 59 -2.37 -27.59 -5.70
C PRO A 59 -3.08 -27.44 -7.05
N ILE A 60 -3.54 -28.53 -7.66
CA ILE A 60 -4.24 -28.52 -8.96
C ILE A 60 -5.77 -28.38 -8.79
N LEU A 61 -6.33 -28.86 -7.67
CA LEU A 61 -7.77 -29.04 -7.50
C LEU A 61 -8.43 -28.03 -6.56
N HIS A 62 -7.65 -27.26 -5.80
CA HIS A 62 -8.20 -26.24 -4.92
C HIS A 62 -8.70 -25.02 -5.70
N HIS A 63 -9.65 -24.30 -5.12
CA HIS A 63 -10.27 -23.11 -5.72
C HIS A 63 -10.63 -22.04 -4.69
N ASP A 64 -10.21 -22.23 -3.44
CA ASP A 64 -10.44 -21.33 -2.32
C ASP A 64 -9.13 -20.74 -1.77
N THR A 65 -9.23 -19.57 -1.14
CA THR A 65 -8.07 -18.83 -0.62
C THR A 65 -7.38 -19.54 0.56
N ALA A 66 -8.12 -20.28 1.40
CA ALA A 66 -7.53 -20.94 2.57
C ALA A 66 -6.60 -22.08 2.13
N SER A 67 -7.04 -22.88 1.16
CA SER A 67 -6.23 -23.91 0.52
C SER A 67 -5.04 -23.32 -0.25
N SER A 68 -5.22 -22.22 -1.00
CA SER A 68 -4.10 -21.55 -1.68
C SER A 68 -3.03 -21.09 -0.67
N ASN A 69 -3.45 -20.45 0.43
CA ASN A 69 -2.51 -20.01 1.48
C ASN A 69 -1.65 -21.17 2.03
N VAL A 70 -2.25 -22.33 2.27
CA VAL A 70 -1.48 -23.48 2.78
C VAL A 70 -0.60 -24.09 1.68
N THR A 71 -1.15 -24.29 0.49
CA THR A 71 -0.45 -24.95 -0.61
C THR A 71 0.72 -24.14 -1.15
N ASP A 72 0.65 -22.80 -1.19
CA ASP A 72 1.76 -21.90 -1.58
C ASP A 72 2.98 -21.95 -0.64
N ARG A 73 2.80 -22.49 0.57
CA ARG A 73 3.88 -22.68 1.56
C ARG A 73 4.50 -24.07 1.49
N ILE A 74 3.86 -25.02 0.80
CA ILE A 74 4.30 -26.42 0.67
C ILE A 74 4.89 -26.67 -0.73
N PHE A 75 4.28 -26.11 -1.76
CA PHE A 75 4.67 -26.31 -3.15
C PHE A 75 5.24 -25.02 -3.75
N ASP A 76 6.32 -25.16 -4.51
CA ASP A 76 6.92 -24.05 -5.24
C ASP A 76 6.45 -24.04 -6.71
N PRO A 77 5.90 -22.93 -7.20
CA PRO A 77 5.56 -22.79 -8.61
C PRO A 77 6.81 -22.46 -9.45
N VAL A 78 6.71 -22.67 -10.78
CA VAL A 78 7.79 -22.31 -11.72
C VAL A 78 8.03 -20.80 -11.77
N LEU A 79 6.98 -20.00 -11.57
CA LEU A 79 7.03 -18.54 -11.53
C LEU A 79 6.35 -18.04 -10.26
N ARG A 80 6.91 -17.01 -9.64
CA ARG A 80 6.34 -16.28 -8.49
C ARG A 80 6.19 -14.82 -8.85
N VAL A 81 5.14 -14.19 -8.33
CA VAL A 81 4.98 -12.74 -8.38
C VAL A 81 5.87 -12.14 -7.28
N ASP A 82 6.71 -11.17 -7.63
CA ASP A 82 7.49 -10.44 -6.63
C ASP A 82 6.56 -9.64 -5.70
N PRO A 83 6.85 -9.60 -4.38
CA PRO A 83 5.99 -8.99 -3.36
C PRO A 83 5.91 -7.46 -3.45
#